data_AF-A0A662VCB9-F1
#
_entry.id   AF-A0A662VCB9-F1
#
_cell.length_a   1.000
_cell.length_b   1.000
_cell.length_c   1.000
_cell.angle_alpha   90.00
_cell.angle_beta   90.00
_cell.angle_gamma   90.00
#
_symmetry.space_group_name_H-M   'P 1'
#
loop_
_entity.id
_entity.type
_entity.pdbx_description
1 polymer ?
#
loop_
_entity_poly.entity_id
_entity_poly.type
_entity_poly.pdbx_seq_one_letter_code
_entity_poly.pdbx_strand_id
1 'polypeptide(L)'
;MSSGKAHPKAFEPSVLTMSIGTSLLGAIIGLELITRVGITPNTSIIGALIAIGVGLIPISIFRGFRDIYRQNLVQTAISAATFTAANVCLLAIGIPWLLGYKELVLPFLIGVIIAAFIDVTTAYWIFDSEAYPASNPWPPGIATAEAIKAAAERGKRALLLLYGGIGGAALRYLGIPADVIGITFIANIWAITMFGIGLILRGYSVPLFGVDINKLYVPHGIMIGAGIASVIQIIMIIRGRRSKKESSPSSSTAPTSTETEVVAKPTVPPELLKKRLLRSLGLFIGGALVTSLATGLYTGLNAGALIGWILFAGGMALLTTLICGLSGMHAG
;
A
#
# COMPACT_ATOMS: atom_id res chain seq x y z
N MET A 1 31.18 1.98 -12.99
CA MET A 1 31.05 3.28 -12.28
C MET A 1 30.69 4.36 -13.30
N SER A 2 29.40 4.67 -13.45
CA SER A 2 28.97 5.76 -14.34
C SER A 2 29.03 7.10 -13.60
N SER A 3 29.85 8.01 -14.11
CA SER A 3 29.97 9.40 -13.69
C SER A 3 28.62 10.11 -13.49
N GLY A 4 28.42 10.69 -12.30
CA GLY A 4 27.92 12.06 -12.12
C GLY A 4 26.54 12.48 -12.62
N LYS A 5 25.60 11.58 -12.94
CA LYS A 5 24.21 12.00 -13.22
C LYS A 5 23.46 12.20 -11.91
N ALA A 6 22.99 13.43 -11.67
CA ALA A 6 22.12 13.74 -10.55
C ALA A 6 20.86 12.85 -10.61
N HIS A 7 20.50 12.23 -9.48
CA HIS A 7 19.27 11.44 -9.38
C HIS A 7 18.06 12.31 -9.76
N PRO A 8 17.12 11.78 -10.56
CA PRO A 8 15.93 12.52 -10.94
C PRO A 8 15.11 12.88 -9.71
N LYS A 9 14.56 14.09 -9.72
CA LYS A 9 13.74 14.62 -8.62
C LYS A 9 12.27 14.46 -8.94
N ALA A 10 11.46 14.20 -7.92
CA ALA A 10 10.00 14.12 -8.07
C ALA A 10 9.37 15.43 -8.59
N PHE A 11 10.01 16.58 -8.29
CA PHE A 11 9.58 17.92 -8.73
C PHE A 11 10.08 18.30 -10.13
N GLU A 12 10.77 17.42 -10.85
CA GLU A 12 11.07 17.69 -12.26
C GLU A 12 9.74 17.81 -13.03
N PRO A 13 9.51 18.88 -13.84
CA PRO A 13 8.19 19.14 -14.43
C PRO A 13 7.58 17.98 -15.20
N SER A 14 8.42 17.22 -15.93
CA SER A 14 7.99 16.04 -16.68
C SER A 14 7.51 14.92 -15.75
N VAL A 15 8.30 14.58 -14.73
CA VAL A 15 7.98 13.55 -13.73
C VAL A 15 6.76 13.96 -12.92
N LEU A 16 6.67 15.22 -12.48
CA LEU A 16 5.55 15.73 -11.71
C LEU A 16 4.24 15.66 -12.50
N THR A 17 4.23 16.12 -13.75
CA THR A 17 3.03 16.09 -14.60
C THR A 17 2.56 14.66 -14.83
N MET A 18 3.50 13.76 -15.14
CA MET A 18 3.20 12.34 -15.33
C MET A 18 2.66 11.72 -14.05
N SER A 19 3.33 11.95 -12.91
CA SER A 19 2.90 11.46 -11.60
C SER A 19 1.50 11.95 -11.24
N ILE A 20 1.16 13.22 -11.47
CA ILE A 20 -0.21 13.74 -11.24
C ILE A 20 -1.22 12.98 -12.11
N GLY A 21 -0.96 12.85 -13.41
CA GLY A 21 -1.84 12.14 -14.34
C GLY A 21 -2.04 10.67 -13.95
N THR A 22 -0.95 9.96 -13.65
CA THR A 22 -1.02 8.56 -13.21
C THR A 22 -1.66 8.42 -11.83
N SER A 23 -1.48 9.37 -10.92
CA SER A 23 -2.11 9.37 -9.60
C SER A 23 -3.63 9.52 -9.69
N LEU A 24 -4.13 10.40 -10.57
CA LEU A 24 -5.57 10.51 -10.83
C LEU A 24 -6.14 9.19 -11.36
N LEU A 25 -5.45 8.58 -12.34
CA LEU A 25 -5.83 7.28 -12.89
C LEU A 25 -5.79 6.18 -11.81
N GLY A 26 -4.76 6.16 -10.96
CA GLY A 26 -4.64 5.23 -9.84
C GLY A 26 -5.76 5.38 -8.82
N ALA A 27 -6.13 6.62 -8.48
CA ALA A 27 -7.25 6.89 -7.58
C ALA A 27 -8.58 6.37 -8.13
N ILE A 28 -8.84 6.58 -9.43
CA ILE A 28 -10.04 6.06 -10.10
C ILE A 28 -10.05 4.53 -10.09
N ILE A 29 -8.95 3.89 -10.51
CA ILE A 29 -8.84 2.42 -10.52
C ILE A 29 -9.00 1.87 -9.11
N GLY A 30 -8.35 2.47 -8.12
CA GLY A 30 -8.43 2.06 -6.73
C GLY A 30 -9.86 2.10 -6.20
N LEU A 31 -10.56 3.21 -6.41
CA LEU A 31 -11.95 3.38 -5.99
C LEU A 31 -12.89 2.42 -6.72
N GLU A 32 -12.73 2.25 -8.03
CA GLU A 32 -13.56 1.33 -8.82
C GLU A 32 -13.40 -0.12 -8.33
N LEU A 33 -12.18 -0.56 -8.08
CA LEU A 33 -11.92 -1.96 -7.72
C LEU A 33 -12.28 -2.28 -6.28
N ILE A 34 -12.05 -1.37 -5.35
CA ILE A 34 -12.49 -1.59 -3.96
C ILE A 34 -14.01 -1.56 -3.85
N THR A 35 -14.71 -0.72 -4.63
CA THR A 35 -16.18 -0.61 -4.55
C THR A 35 -16.90 -1.71 -5.34
N ARG A 36 -16.37 -2.18 -6.46
CA ARG A 36 -16.99 -3.24 -7.27
C ARG A 36 -16.58 -4.64 -6.85
N VAL A 37 -15.29 -4.84 -6.62
CA VAL A 37 -14.70 -6.18 -6.43
C VAL A 37 -14.29 -6.39 -4.97
N GLY A 38 -14.06 -5.32 -4.20
CA GLY A 38 -13.63 -5.43 -2.80
C GLY A 38 -12.15 -5.73 -2.65
N ILE A 39 -11.34 -5.45 -3.67
CA ILE A 39 -9.88 -5.67 -3.65
C ILE A 39 -9.13 -4.40 -4.04
N THR A 40 -7.98 -4.18 -3.41
CA THR A 40 -7.04 -3.13 -3.83
C THR A 40 -5.97 -3.78 -4.73
N PRO A 41 -5.88 -3.42 -6.02
CA PRO A 41 -4.87 -3.96 -6.93
C PRO A 41 -3.45 -3.45 -6.61
N ASN A 42 -2.44 -4.16 -7.10
CA ASN A 42 -1.08 -3.61 -7.22
C ASN A 42 -0.99 -2.66 -8.43
N THR A 43 -1.50 -1.44 -8.31
CA THR A 43 -1.39 -0.40 -9.35
C THR A 43 0.03 0.09 -9.59
N SER A 44 0.96 -0.26 -8.72
CA SER A 44 2.36 0.14 -8.87
C SER A 44 2.98 -0.46 -10.15
N ILE A 45 2.61 -1.71 -10.49
CA ILE A 45 2.96 -2.33 -11.77
C ILE A 45 2.35 -1.52 -12.93
N ILE A 46 1.07 -1.17 -12.84
CA ILE A 46 0.38 -0.38 -13.88
C ILE A 46 1.09 0.96 -14.11
N GLY A 47 1.48 1.69 -13.06
CA GLY A 47 2.23 2.94 -13.20
C GLY A 47 3.59 2.77 -13.83
N ALA A 48 4.33 1.73 -13.44
CA ALA A 48 5.59 1.39 -14.07
C ALA A 48 5.41 1.14 -15.57
N LEU A 49 4.41 0.34 -15.94
CA LEU A 49 4.08 -0.02 -17.32
C LEU A 49 3.70 1.21 -18.16
N ILE A 50 2.91 2.14 -17.61
CA ILE A 50 2.57 3.41 -18.25
C ILE A 50 3.84 4.26 -18.47
N ALA A 51 4.68 4.39 -17.44
CA ALA A 51 5.93 5.16 -17.55
C ALA A 51 6.89 4.57 -18.59
N ILE A 52 7.02 3.24 -18.62
CA ILE A 52 7.76 2.50 -19.65
C ILE A 52 7.19 2.78 -21.03
N GLY A 53 5.86 2.63 -21.19
CA GLY A 53 5.16 2.85 -22.46
C GLY A 53 5.39 4.25 -23.01
N VAL A 54 5.29 5.27 -22.15
CA VAL A 54 5.61 6.65 -22.53
C VAL A 54 7.07 6.81 -22.92
N GLY A 55 8.01 6.18 -22.21
CA GLY A 55 9.44 6.19 -22.56
C GLY A 55 9.78 5.55 -23.93
N LEU A 56 8.89 4.72 -24.48
CA LEU A 56 9.02 4.13 -25.81
C LEU A 56 8.58 5.08 -26.94
N ILE A 57 7.72 6.06 -26.64
CA ILE A 57 7.23 7.02 -27.64
C ILE A 57 8.41 7.87 -28.15
N PRO A 58 8.64 7.97 -29.47
CA PRO A 58 9.80 8.66 -30.05
C PRO A 58 9.69 10.20 -30.03
N ILE A 59 9.16 10.79 -28.96
CA ILE A 59 9.03 12.24 -28.76
C ILE A 59 10.09 12.71 -27.74
N SER A 60 10.73 13.87 -27.97
CA SER A 60 11.84 14.38 -27.15
C SER A 60 11.51 14.52 -25.66
N ILE A 61 10.30 14.98 -25.34
CA ILE A 61 9.79 15.17 -23.98
C ILE A 61 9.69 13.83 -23.22
N PHE A 62 9.37 12.73 -23.91
CA PHE A 62 9.15 11.42 -23.30
C PHE A 62 10.42 10.57 -23.20
N ARG A 63 11.50 10.93 -23.90
CA ARG A 63 12.80 10.22 -23.81
C ARG A 63 13.35 10.14 -22.39
N GLY A 64 13.01 11.11 -21.53
CA GLY A 64 13.40 11.10 -20.12
C GLY A 64 12.86 9.88 -19.36
N PHE A 65 11.67 9.38 -19.70
CA PHE A 65 11.06 8.22 -19.04
C PHE A 65 11.70 6.87 -19.42
N ARG A 66 12.75 6.86 -20.26
CA ARG A 66 13.61 5.68 -20.41
C ARG A 66 14.48 5.42 -19.18
N ASP A 67 14.61 6.42 -18.31
CA ASP A 67 15.30 6.30 -17.04
C ASP A 67 14.47 5.48 -16.03
N ILE A 68 15.07 4.40 -15.55
CA ILE A 68 14.54 3.48 -14.52
C ILE A 68 14.12 4.25 -13.27
N TYR A 69 14.91 5.25 -12.84
CA TYR A 69 14.62 5.98 -11.62
C TYR A 69 13.37 6.85 -11.74
N ARG A 70 13.10 7.41 -12.93
CA ARG A 70 11.86 8.17 -13.19
C ARG A 70 10.64 7.27 -13.25
N GLN A 71 10.77 6.08 -13.85
CA GLN A 71 9.71 5.07 -13.86
C GLN A 71 9.34 4.64 -12.44
N ASN A 72 10.34 4.46 -11.57
CA ASN A 72 10.12 4.16 -10.16
C ASN A 72 9.38 5.29 -9.42
N LEU A 73 9.71 6.56 -9.70
CA LEU A 73 8.98 7.68 -9.10
C LEU A 73 7.50 7.71 -9.51
N VAL A 74 7.19 7.44 -10.78
CA VAL A 74 5.80 7.38 -11.27
C VAL A 74 5.04 6.20 -10.67
N GLN A 75 5.69 5.03 -10.59
CA GLN A 75 5.17 3.85 -9.88
C GLN A 75 4.80 4.16 -8.44
N THR A 76 5.66 4.88 -7.73
CA THR A 76 5.45 5.22 -6.31
C THR A 76 4.25 6.16 -6.19
N ALA A 77 4.15 7.15 -7.08
CA ALA A 77 3.05 8.11 -7.10
C ALA A 77 1.68 7.45 -7.33
N ILE A 78 1.56 6.60 -8.36
CA ILE A 78 0.28 5.91 -8.63
C ILE A 78 -0.12 4.99 -7.47
N SER A 79 0.86 4.30 -6.87
CA SER A 79 0.60 3.33 -5.79
C SER A 79 0.11 4.04 -4.55
N ALA A 80 0.77 5.14 -4.18
CA ALA A 80 0.36 5.97 -3.05
C ALA A 80 -1.05 6.53 -3.29
N ALA A 81 -1.32 7.11 -4.47
CA ALA A 81 -2.63 7.67 -4.79
C ALA A 81 -3.75 6.62 -4.76
N THR A 82 -3.49 5.42 -5.29
CA THR A 82 -4.46 4.30 -5.26
C THR A 82 -4.78 3.90 -3.83
N PHE A 83 -3.74 3.68 -3.01
CA PHE A 83 -3.92 3.26 -1.63
C PHE A 83 -4.64 4.33 -0.81
N THR A 84 -4.22 5.59 -0.93
CA THR A 84 -4.86 6.71 -0.23
C THR A 84 -6.31 6.89 -0.67
N ALA A 85 -6.63 6.87 -1.97
CA ALA A 85 -8.02 7.04 -2.41
C ALA A 85 -8.93 5.89 -1.94
N ALA A 86 -8.50 4.65 -2.18
CA ALA A 86 -9.33 3.46 -1.98
C ALA A 86 -9.45 3.04 -0.51
N ASN A 87 -8.38 3.13 0.27
CA ASN A 87 -8.34 2.61 1.64
C ASN A 87 -8.44 3.72 2.70
N VAL A 88 -8.07 4.95 2.37
CA VAL A 88 -7.98 6.04 3.34
C VAL A 88 -9.14 7.02 3.14
N CYS A 89 -9.23 7.66 1.98
CA CYS A 89 -10.28 8.65 1.69
C CYS A 89 -11.67 8.04 1.61
N LEU A 90 -11.83 6.85 1.00
CA LEU A 90 -13.13 6.19 0.92
C LEU A 90 -13.71 5.91 2.30
N LEU A 91 -12.90 5.42 3.25
CA LEU A 91 -13.34 5.17 4.62
C LEU A 91 -13.61 6.47 5.38
N ALA A 92 -12.77 7.48 5.18
CA ALA A 92 -12.94 8.81 5.79
C ALA A 92 -14.26 9.48 5.38
N ILE A 93 -14.74 9.22 4.15
CA ILE A 93 -16.04 9.69 3.66
C ILE A 93 -17.17 8.75 4.09
N GLY A 94 -16.97 7.44 3.88
CA GLY A 94 -18.00 6.42 4.07
C GLY A 94 -18.46 6.27 5.51
N ILE A 95 -17.54 6.31 6.49
CA ILE A 95 -17.89 6.08 7.91
C ILE A 95 -18.81 7.20 8.45
N PRO A 96 -18.44 8.50 8.39
CA PRO A 96 -19.33 9.55 8.88
C PRO A 96 -20.65 9.60 8.10
N TRP A 97 -20.61 9.35 6.79
CA TRP A 97 -21.79 9.34 5.94
C TRP A 97 -22.79 8.24 6.33
N LEU A 98 -22.31 7.01 6.56
CA LEU A 98 -23.14 5.88 6.96
C LEU A 98 -23.69 6.02 8.38
N LEU A 99 -22.96 6.70 9.27
CA LEU A 99 -23.40 6.98 10.63
C LEU A 99 -24.35 8.19 10.73
N GLY A 100 -24.63 8.87 9.62
CA GLY A 100 -25.54 10.02 9.56
C GLY A 100 -24.90 11.38 9.83
N TYR A 101 -23.61 11.43 10.14
CA TYR A 101 -22.85 12.65 10.45
C TYR A 101 -22.17 13.24 9.20
N LYS A 102 -22.97 13.62 8.20
CA LYS A 102 -22.47 14.07 6.89
C LYS A 102 -21.67 15.37 6.97
N GLU A 103 -22.04 16.23 7.90
CA GLU A 103 -21.35 17.49 8.22
C GLU A 103 -19.90 17.26 8.69
N LEU A 104 -19.59 16.09 9.27
CA LEU A 104 -18.26 15.75 9.74
C LEU A 104 -17.36 15.17 8.65
N VAL A 105 -17.87 14.89 7.44
CA VAL A 105 -17.09 14.30 6.34
C VAL A 105 -15.89 15.17 5.97
N LEU A 106 -16.09 16.49 5.82
CA LEU A 106 -15.01 17.40 5.42
C LEU A 106 -13.94 17.54 6.52
N PRO A 107 -14.27 17.77 7.80
CA PRO A 107 -13.31 17.71 8.91
C PRO A 107 -12.55 16.38 8.98
N PHE A 108 -13.23 15.25 8.81
CA PHE A 108 -12.60 13.92 8.80
C PHE A 108 -11.58 13.81 7.67
N LEU A 109 -11.94 14.24 6.46
CA LEU A 109 -11.06 14.16 5.30
C LEU A 109 -9.79 15.00 5.50
N ILE A 110 -9.90 16.20 6.06
CA ILE A 110 -8.75 17.06 6.38
C ILE A 110 -7.84 16.37 7.41
N GLY A 111 -8.40 15.86 8.51
CA GLY A 111 -7.65 15.16 9.54
C GLY A 111 -6.92 13.92 8.99
N VAL A 112 -7.60 13.17 8.12
CA VAL A 112 -7.05 11.98 7.47
C VAL A 112 -5.93 12.32 6.49
N ILE A 113 -6.03 13.41 5.72
CA ILE A 113 -4.95 13.86 4.84
C ILE A 113 -3.71 14.24 5.65
N ILE A 114 -3.89 14.98 6.76
CA ILE A 114 -2.78 15.33 7.65
C ILE A 114 -2.15 14.06 8.25
N ALA A 115 -2.98 13.13 8.72
CA ALA A 115 -2.50 11.85 9.24
C ALA A 115 -1.73 11.04 8.18
N ALA A 116 -2.19 11.03 6.93
CA ALA A 116 -1.51 10.36 5.83
C ALA A 116 -0.12 10.95 5.55
N PHE A 117 0.05 12.28 5.64
CA PHE A 117 1.36 12.90 5.52
C PHE A 117 2.30 12.51 6.67
N ILE A 118 1.80 12.47 7.91
CA ILE A 118 2.57 12.01 9.06
C ILE A 118 2.96 10.54 8.87
N ASP A 119 2.02 9.70 8.47
CA ASP A 119 2.21 8.26 8.22
C ASP A 119 3.30 8.00 7.17
N VAL A 120 3.20 8.59 5.98
CA VAL A 120 4.22 8.45 4.92
C VAL A 120 5.59 8.96 5.40
N THR A 121 5.61 10.05 6.17
CA THR A 121 6.87 10.59 6.73
C THR A 121 7.46 9.64 7.78
N THR A 122 6.62 9.05 8.63
CA THR A 122 7.02 8.05 9.62
C THR A 122 7.58 6.82 8.94
N ALA A 123 6.89 6.29 7.93
CA ALA A 123 7.35 5.16 7.13
C ALA A 123 8.73 5.44 6.51
N TYR A 124 8.92 6.63 5.93
CA TYR A 124 10.22 7.05 5.40
C TYR A 124 11.32 7.13 6.49
N TRP A 125 10.99 7.65 7.67
CA TRP A 125 11.95 7.72 8.78
C TRP A 125 12.31 6.36 9.35
N ILE A 126 11.39 5.41 9.40
CA ILE A 126 11.70 4.08 9.95
C ILE A 126 12.15 3.08 8.88
N PHE A 127 12.15 3.47 7.60
CA PHE A 127 12.64 2.64 6.51
C PHE A 127 14.11 2.27 6.72
N ASP A 128 14.44 1.04 6.35
CA ASP A 128 15.72 0.39 6.57
C ASP A 128 16.16 0.37 8.04
N SER A 129 15.19 0.01 8.90
CA SER A 129 15.38 -0.32 10.32
C SER A 129 15.05 -1.79 10.57
N GLU A 130 15.26 -2.30 11.79
CA GLU A 130 14.81 -3.66 12.16
C GLU A 130 13.28 -3.85 12.05
N ALA A 131 12.49 -2.77 12.17
CA ALA A 131 11.05 -2.85 11.97
C ALA A 131 10.70 -2.98 10.49
N TYR A 132 11.26 -2.10 9.65
CA TYR A 132 11.06 -2.05 8.19
C TYR A 132 12.40 -2.25 7.45
N PRO A 133 12.98 -3.47 7.47
CA PRO A 133 14.25 -3.73 6.81
C PRO A 133 14.09 -3.66 5.29
N ALA A 134 15.06 -3.02 4.61
CA ALA A 134 15.06 -2.95 3.15
C ALA A 134 15.31 -4.32 2.50
N SER A 135 15.91 -5.26 3.23
CA SER A 135 16.22 -6.61 2.78
C SER A 135 15.06 -7.60 2.86
N ASN A 136 13.98 -7.28 3.58
CA ASN A 136 12.82 -8.16 3.61
C ASN A 136 12.12 -8.19 2.23
N PRO A 137 11.41 -9.27 1.90
CA PRO A 137 10.63 -9.30 0.69
C PRO A 137 9.58 -8.20 0.78
N TRP A 138 9.56 -7.31 -0.22
CA TRP A 138 8.48 -6.37 -0.47
C TRP A 138 7.82 -6.83 -1.77
N PRO A 139 7.03 -7.91 -1.77
CA PRO A 139 6.66 -8.64 -2.99
C PRO A 139 6.03 -7.76 -4.08
N PRO A 140 5.08 -6.85 -3.76
CA PRO A 140 4.56 -5.90 -4.74
C PRO A 140 5.64 -4.97 -5.31
N GLY A 141 6.61 -4.57 -4.50
CA GLY A 141 7.74 -3.72 -4.90
C GLY A 141 8.77 -4.47 -5.74
N ILE A 142 9.09 -5.72 -5.38
CA ILE A 142 9.99 -6.60 -6.14
C ILE A 142 9.41 -6.87 -7.52
N ALA A 143 8.14 -7.27 -7.61
CA ALA A 143 7.47 -7.52 -8.88
C ALA A 143 7.51 -6.29 -9.80
N THR A 144 7.29 -5.09 -9.24
CA THR A 144 7.37 -3.87 -10.03
C THR A 144 8.79 -3.50 -10.42
N ALA A 145 9.77 -3.70 -9.54
CA ALA A 145 11.18 -3.48 -9.85
C ALA A 145 11.67 -4.43 -10.95
N GLU A 146 11.25 -5.69 -10.92
CA GLU A 146 11.52 -6.67 -11.98
C GLU A 146 10.85 -6.28 -13.29
N ALA A 147 9.61 -5.80 -13.26
CA ALA A 147 8.93 -5.29 -14.46
C ALA A 147 9.67 -4.10 -15.08
N ILE A 148 10.14 -3.15 -14.25
CA ILE A 148 10.96 -2.01 -14.67
C ILE A 148 12.29 -2.47 -15.28
N LYS A 149 13.01 -3.39 -14.62
CA LYS A 149 14.28 -3.94 -15.13
C LYS A 149 14.08 -4.69 -16.45
N ALA A 150 13.09 -5.56 -16.53
CA ALA A 150 12.76 -6.31 -17.74
C ALA A 150 12.40 -5.39 -18.92
N ALA A 151 11.81 -4.23 -18.66
CA ALA A 151 11.55 -3.24 -19.69
C ALA A 151 12.80 -2.47 -20.13
N ALA A 152 13.71 -2.17 -19.19
CA ALA A 152 14.99 -1.54 -19.49
C ALA A 152 15.88 -2.42 -20.37
N GLU A 153 15.79 -3.74 -20.23
CA GLU A 153 16.54 -4.73 -21.03
C GLU A 153 16.03 -4.87 -22.49
N ARG A 154 15.03 -4.09 -22.91
CA ARG A 154 14.59 -3.91 -24.32
C ARG A 154 14.46 -5.19 -25.16
N GLY A 155 13.76 -6.20 -24.66
CA GLY A 155 13.40 -7.38 -25.47
C GLY A 155 11.93 -7.73 -25.33
N LYS A 156 11.25 -8.08 -26.46
CA LYS A 156 9.94 -8.75 -26.73
C LYS A 156 8.73 -8.54 -25.78
N ARG A 157 8.95 -8.31 -24.48
CA ARG A 157 7.98 -8.07 -23.41
C ARG A 157 7.25 -6.72 -23.49
N ALA A 158 7.86 -5.69 -24.08
CA ALA A 158 7.14 -4.44 -24.38
C ALA A 158 6.00 -4.63 -25.41
N LEU A 159 6.15 -5.59 -26.34
CA LEU A 159 5.05 -5.98 -27.23
C LEU A 159 3.94 -6.73 -26.49
N LEU A 160 4.27 -7.55 -25.49
CA LEU A 160 3.28 -8.26 -24.67
C LEU A 160 2.33 -7.29 -23.95
N LEU A 161 2.82 -6.12 -23.53
CA LEU A 161 1.99 -5.03 -22.97
C LEU A 161 0.99 -4.46 -23.96
N LEU A 162 1.43 -4.22 -25.19
CA LEU A 162 0.57 -3.73 -26.25
C LEU A 162 -0.49 -4.78 -26.61
N TYR A 163 -0.10 -6.05 -26.73
CA TYR A 163 -1.02 -7.17 -26.95
C TYR A 163 -2.00 -7.34 -25.79
N GLY A 164 -1.56 -7.18 -24.54
CA GLY A 164 -2.42 -7.24 -23.35
C GLY A 164 -3.45 -6.12 -23.32
N GLY A 165 -3.07 -4.90 -23.69
CA GLY A 165 -3.99 -3.76 -23.80
C GLY A 165 -5.04 -3.94 -24.90
N ILE A 166 -4.62 -4.40 -26.08
CA ILE A 166 -5.52 -4.71 -27.20
C ILE A 166 -6.43 -5.90 -26.83
N GLY A 167 -5.89 -6.94 -26.21
CA GLY A 167 -6.63 -8.11 -25.74
C GLY A 167 -7.68 -7.75 -24.68
N GLY A 168 -7.32 -6.88 -23.72
CA GLY A 168 -8.26 -6.38 -22.72
C GLY A 168 -9.41 -5.56 -23.31
N ALA A 169 -9.11 -4.71 -24.31
CA ALA A 169 -10.13 -3.97 -25.04
C ALA A 169 -11.06 -4.88 -25.85
N ALA A 170 -10.51 -5.91 -26.50
CA ALA A 170 -11.28 -6.92 -27.24
C ALA A 170 -12.15 -7.78 -26.30
N LEU A 171 -11.62 -8.22 -25.15
CA LEU A 171 -12.38 -8.96 -24.13
C LEU A 171 -13.54 -8.14 -23.58
N ARG A 172 -13.32 -6.84 -23.32
CA ARG A 172 -14.38 -5.93 -22.90
C ARG A 172 -15.44 -5.74 -23.98
N TYR A 173 -15.05 -5.68 -25.26
CA TYR A 173 -15.98 -5.63 -26.38
C TYR A 173 -16.83 -6.90 -26.49
N LEU A 174 -16.27 -8.06 -26.14
CA LEU A 174 -16.98 -9.35 -26.09
C LEU A 174 -17.85 -9.54 -24.83
N GLY A 175 -17.98 -8.52 -23.98
CA GLY A 175 -18.80 -8.59 -22.75
C GLY A 175 -18.18 -9.41 -21.62
N ILE A 176 -16.93 -9.84 -21.76
CA ILE A 176 -16.19 -10.56 -20.71
C ILE A 176 -15.63 -9.51 -19.73
N PRO A 177 -15.72 -9.73 -18.39
CA PRO A 177 -15.19 -8.82 -17.38
C PRO A 177 -13.65 -8.83 -17.41
N ALA A 178 -13.09 -8.15 -18.40
CA ALA A 178 -11.66 -8.00 -18.63
C ALA A 178 -10.94 -7.31 -17.46
N ASP A 179 -11.68 -6.50 -16.69
CA ASP A 179 -11.25 -5.90 -15.43
C ASP A 179 -10.96 -6.96 -14.37
N VAL A 180 -11.88 -7.88 -14.10
CA VAL A 180 -11.70 -8.96 -13.12
C VAL A 180 -10.55 -9.87 -13.52
N ILE A 181 -10.48 -10.25 -14.80
CA ILE A 181 -9.41 -11.08 -15.35
C ILE A 181 -8.06 -10.36 -15.19
N GLY A 182 -7.97 -9.09 -15.59
CA GLY A 182 -6.75 -8.31 -15.48
C GLY A 182 -6.23 -8.21 -14.04
N ILE A 183 -7.12 -8.09 -13.05
CA ILE A 183 -6.71 -8.01 -11.64
C ILE A 183 -6.20 -9.36 -11.14
N THR A 184 -6.81 -10.47 -11.55
CA THR A 184 -6.31 -11.81 -11.17
C THR A 184 -4.90 -12.09 -11.71
N PHE A 185 -4.50 -11.46 -12.81
CA PHE A 185 -3.12 -11.55 -13.31
C PHE A 185 -2.11 -10.70 -12.53
N ILE A 186 -2.56 -9.69 -11.78
CA ILE A 186 -1.70 -8.70 -11.10
C ILE A 186 -1.66 -8.92 -9.58
N ALA A 187 -2.66 -9.60 -9.01
CA ALA A 187 -2.75 -9.83 -7.58
C ALA A 187 -2.01 -11.11 -7.13
N ASN A 188 -1.68 -11.17 -5.84
CA ASN A 188 -1.00 -12.31 -5.23
C ASN A 188 -1.87 -13.57 -5.31
N ILE A 189 -1.28 -14.70 -5.70
CA ILE A 189 -1.98 -15.99 -5.82
C ILE A 189 -2.68 -16.41 -4.52
N TRP A 190 -2.06 -16.23 -3.36
CA TRP A 190 -2.65 -16.54 -2.06
C TRP A 190 -3.80 -15.59 -1.72
N ALA A 191 -3.63 -14.29 -2.00
CA ALA A 191 -4.68 -13.30 -1.77
C ALA A 191 -5.91 -13.57 -2.65
N ILE A 192 -5.73 -13.83 -3.94
CA ILE A 192 -6.83 -14.17 -4.87
C ILE A 192 -7.47 -15.50 -4.48
N THR A 193 -6.67 -16.50 -4.09
CA THR A 193 -7.20 -17.80 -3.68
C THR A 193 -8.08 -17.67 -2.44
N MET A 194 -7.61 -16.97 -1.40
CA MET A 194 -8.38 -16.73 -0.18
C MET A 194 -9.60 -15.85 -0.43
N PHE A 195 -9.48 -14.86 -1.31
CA PHE A 195 -10.62 -14.05 -1.77
C PHE A 195 -11.66 -14.91 -2.49
N GLY A 196 -11.23 -15.80 -3.39
CA GLY A 196 -12.09 -16.76 -4.09
C GLY A 196 -12.80 -17.72 -3.13
N ILE A 197 -12.06 -18.30 -2.17
CA ILE A 197 -12.64 -19.12 -1.10
C ILE A 197 -13.68 -18.31 -0.31
N GLY A 198 -13.38 -17.06 0.04
CA GLY A 198 -14.29 -16.17 0.73
C GLY A 198 -15.58 -15.88 -0.05
N LEU A 199 -15.47 -15.68 -1.37
CA LEU A 199 -16.63 -15.49 -2.26
C LEU A 199 -17.48 -16.75 -2.37
N ILE A 200 -16.86 -17.93 -2.49
CA ILE A 200 -17.58 -19.22 -2.54
C ILE A 200 -18.29 -19.47 -1.21
N LEU A 201 -17.58 -19.33 -0.09
CA LEU A 201 -18.16 -19.50 1.24
C LEU A 201 -19.31 -18.52 1.45
N ARG A 202 -19.16 -17.25 1.07
CA ARG A 202 -20.24 -16.26 1.15
C ARG A 202 -21.44 -16.67 0.28
N GLY A 203 -21.21 -17.00 -0.99
CA GLY A 203 -22.28 -17.32 -1.95
C GLY A 203 -23.04 -18.61 -1.62
N TYR A 204 -22.36 -19.61 -1.06
CA TYR A 204 -22.94 -20.91 -0.73
C TYR A 204 -23.17 -21.14 0.77
N SER A 205 -22.93 -20.14 1.61
CA SER A 205 -23.13 -20.23 3.08
C SER A 205 -24.55 -20.65 3.46
N VAL A 206 -25.57 -19.99 2.90
CA VAL A 206 -26.96 -20.26 3.19
C VAL A 206 -27.44 -21.60 2.59
N PRO A 207 -27.13 -21.93 1.32
CA PRO A 207 -27.50 -23.23 0.74
C PRO A 207 -26.80 -24.46 1.36
N LEU A 208 -25.52 -24.37 1.74
CA LEU A 208 -24.75 -25.52 2.25
C LEU A 208 -24.81 -25.68 3.77
N PHE A 209 -24.82 -24.58 4.52
CA PHE A 209 -24.68 -24.62 5.98
C PHE A 209 -25.92 -24.07 6.71
N GLY A 210 -26.91 -23.52 6.01
CA GLY A 210 -28.10 -22.90 6.61
C GLY A 210 -27.78 -21.66 7.46
N VAL A 211 -26.56 -21.15 7.39
CA VAL A 211 -26.04 -20.08 8.25
C VAL A 211 -25.55 -18.91 7.40
N ASP A 212 -26.05 -17.71 7.66
CA ASP A 212 -25.59 -16.49 7.01
C ASP A 212 -24.32 -15.95 7.70
N ILE A 213 -23.17 -16.26 7.08
CA ILE A 213 -21.83 -15.90 7.57
C ILE A 213 -21.64 -14.38 7.69
N ASN A 214 -22.33 -13.57 6.88
CA ASN A 214 -22.25 -12.11 6.96
C ASN A 214 -23.03 -11.56 8.15
N LYS A 215 -24.25 -12.09 8.39
CA LYS A 215 -25.04 -11.68 9.57
C LYS A 215 -24.36 -12.04 10.89
N LEU A 216 -23.56 -13.09 10.91
CA LEU A 216 -22.76 -13.48 12.07
C LEU A 216 -21.43 -12.71 12.19
N TYR A 217 -21.16 -11.73 11.31
CA TYR A 217 -19.94 -10.91 11.33
C TYR A 217 -18.62 -11.73 11.29
N VAL A 218 -18.64 -12.96 10.78
CA VAL A 218 -17.44 -13.82 10.71
C VAL A 218 -16.29 -13.15 9.92
N PRO A 219 -16.52 -12.51 8.76
CA PRO A 219 -15.44 -11.82 8.05
C PRO A 219 -14.80 -10.70 8.88
N HIS A 220 -15.60 -9.98 9.66
CA HIS A 220 -15.12 -8.92 10.54
C HIS A 220 -14.26 -9.50 11.68
N GLY A 221 -14.67 -10.64 12.25
CA GLY A 221 -13.89 -11.36 13.26
C GLY A 221 -12.51 -11.79 12.73
N ILE A 222 -12.45 -12.31 11.51
CA ILE A 222 -11.18 -12.68 10.86
C ILE A 222 -10.28 -11.44 10.67
N MET A 223 -10.84 -10.32 10.21
CA MET A 223 -10.09 -9.06 10.05
C MET A 223 -9.53 -8.54 11.37
N ILE A 224 -10.32 -8.56 12.45
CA ILE A 224 -9.87 -8.16 13.79
C ILE A 224 -8.77 -9.09 14.29
N GLY A 225 -8.94 -10.42 14.13
CA GLY A 225 -7.95 -11.41 14.53
C GLY A 225 -6.61 -11.23 13.80
N ALA A 226 -6.64 -10.95 12.50
CA ALA A 226 -5.45 -10.64 11.72
C ALA A 226 -4.75 -9.37 12.24
N GLY A 227 -5.50 -8.32 12.54
CA GLY A 227 -4.95 -7.09 13.14
C GLY A 227 -4.25 -7.34 14.49
N ILE A 228 -4.88 -8.12 15.38
CA ILE A 228 -4.27 -8.49 16.68
C ILE A 228 -3.00 -9.30 16.48
N ALA A 229 -3.00 -10.27 15.55
CA ALA A 229 -1.82 -11.06 15.24
C ALA A 229 -0.66 -10.18 14.76
N SER A 230 -0.93 -9.19 13.89
CA SER A 230 0.08 -8.21 13.43
C SER A 230 0.63 -7.36 14.58
N VAL A 231 -0.20 -6.93 15.53
CA VAL A 231 0.27 -6.21 16.73
C VAL A 231 1.23 -7.07 17.55
N ILE A 232 0.90 -8.33 17.78
CA ILE A 232 1.76 -9.27 18.51
C ILE A 232 3.10 -9.42 17.78
N GLN A 233 3.09 -9.53 16.44
CA GLN A 233 4.30 -9.61 15.63
C GLN A 233 5.18 -8.35 15.79
N ILE A 234 4.59 -7.14 15.75
CA ILE A 234 5.30 -5.88 15.99
C ILE A 234 6.01 -5.91 17.34
N ILE A 235 5.29 -6.29 18.40
CA ILE A 235 5.84 -6.33 19.76
C ILE A 235 7.01 -7.33 19.84
N MET A 236 6.90 -8.49 19.19
CA MET A 236 7.98 -9.48 19.17
C MET A 236 9.22 -8.99 18.42
N ILE A 237 9.05 -8.25 17.32
CA ILE A 237 10.14 -7.63 16.54
C ILE A 237 10.84 -6.57 17.38
N ILE A 238 10.09 -5.63 17.98
CA ILE A 238 10.64 -4.55 18.82
C ILE A 238 11.40 -5.12 20.04
N ARG A 239 10.97 -6.27 20.58
CA ARG A 239 11.66 -6.94 21.69
C ARG A 239 12.88 -7.77 21.26
N GLY A 240 13.28 -7.70 19.98
CA GLY A 240 14.45 -8.39 19.44
C GLY A 240 14.31 -9.92 19.38
N ARG A 241 13.10 -10.47 19.53
CA ARG A 241 12.90 -11.92 19.70
C ARG A 241 12.82 -12.70 18.39
N ARG A 242 12.66 -12.04 17.24
CA ARG A 242 12.50 -12.71 15.93
C ARG A 242 13.76 -12.86 15.09
N SER A 243 14.87 -12.16 15.41
CA SER A 243 16.08 -12.21 14.59
C SER A 243 16.80 -13.58 14.55
N LYS A 244 16.32 -14.60 15.29
CA LYS A 244 17.03 -15.88 15.43
C LYS A 244 16.23 -17.13 15.01
N LYS A 245 14.98 -17.03 14.56
CA LYS A 245 14.14 -18.24 14.42
C LYS A 245 13.27 -18.41 13.16
N GLU A 246 13.33 -17.51 12.18
CA GLU A 246 12.52 -17.61 10.95
C GLU A 246 13.32 -17.46 9.65
N SER A 247 14.58 -17.92 9.64
CA SER A 247 15.20 -18.35 8.39
C SER A 247 14.71 -19.78 8.07
N SER A 248 13.62 -19.87 7.30
CA SER A 248 12.99 -21.07 6.71
C SER A 248 12.05 -21.89 7.64
N PRO A 249 10.94 -22.48 7.12
CA PRO A 249 10.71 -22.89 5.73
C PRO A 249 9.36 -22.45 5.08
N SER A 250 9.38 -22.10 3.80
CA SER A 250 8.51 -22.74 2.80
C SER A 250 9.11 -22.58 1.41
N SER A 251 9.27 -23.73 0.77
CA SER A 251 10.06 -24.00 -0.43
C SER A 251 9.22 -23.94 -1.70
N SER A 252 9.78 -23.36 -2.77
CA SER A 252 9.79 -24.00 -4.11
C SER A 252 10.92 -23.42 -4.99
N THR A 253 12.03 -24.18 -5.04
CA THR A 253 12.80 -24.65 -6.22
C THR A 253 13.07 -23.64 -7.38
N ALA A 254 14.27 -23.29 -7.87
CA ALA A 254 15.69 -23.67 -7.72
C ALA A 254 16.56 -22.69 -8.62
N PRO A 255 17.87 -22.89 -8.89
CA PRO A 255 19.02 -22.85 -7.98
C PRO A 255 20.19 -21.92 -8.45
N THR A 256 21.15 -21.71 -7.55
CA THR A 256 22.59 -21.40 -7.78
C THR A 256 22.99 -20.06 -8.41
N SER A 257 23.40 -19.13 -7.54
CA SER A 257 24.72 -18.48 -7.66
C SER A 257 25.19 -18.03 -6.28
N THR A 258 26.27 -18.67 -5.83
CA THR A 258 27.13 -18.24 -4.72
C THR A 258 27.55 -16.78 -4.91
N GLU A 259 26.88 -15.86 -4.24
CA GLU A 259 27.48 -14.62 -3.78
C GLU A 259 27.20 -14.48 -2.29
N THR A 260 28.29 -14.27 -1.56
CA THR A 260 28.32 -14.02 -0.13
C THR A 260 27.44 -12.81 0.17
N GLU A 261 26.18 -13.03 0.57
CA GLU A 261 25.29 -11.97 1.06
C GLU A 261 25.90 -11.40 2.34
N VAL A 262 26.66 -10.32 2.17
CA VAL A 262 26.93 -9.38 3.25
C VAL A 262 25.57 -8.79 3.60
N VAL A 263 24.90 -9.35 4.60
CA VAL A 263 23.67 -8.78 5.16
C VAL A 263 24.02 -7.39 5.65
N ALA A 264 23.74 -6.39 4.82
CA ALA A 264 24.01 -5.00 5.13
C ALA A 264 23.28 -4.67 6.43
N LYS A 265 24.00 -4.11 7.40
CA LYS A 265 23.38 -3.64 8.64
C LYS A 265 22.34 -2.57 8.27
N PRO A 266 21.15 -2.56 8.90
CA PRO A 266 20.14 -1.54 8.64
C PRO A 266 20.73 -0.13 8.79
N THR A 267 20.41 0.78 7.87
CA THR A 267 20.89 2.17 7.91
C THR A 267 20.38 2.91 9.16
N VAL A 268 19.26 2.46 9.74
CA VAL A 268 18.65 3.05 10.94
C VAL A 268 18.91 2.17 12.17
N PRO A 269 19.75 2.62 13.12
CA PRO A 269 20.02 1.85 14.34
C PRO A 269 18.83 1.85 15.32
N PRO A 270 18.74 0.88 16.26
CA PRO A 270 17.59 0.72 17.16
C PRO A 270 17.27 1.95 18.02
N GLU A 271 18.30 2.67 18.48
CA GLU A 271 18.10 3.90 19.28
C GLU A 271 17.45 5.01 18.46
N LEU A 272 17.87 5.14 17.19
CA LEU A 272 17.33 6.13 16.26
C LEU A 272 15.90 5.74 15.84
N LEU A 273 15.63 4.45 15.67
CA LEU A 273 14.28 3.92 15.44
C LEU A 273 13.34 4.30 16.60
N LYS A 274 13.73 4.04 17.85
CA LYS A 274 12.94 4.42 19.03
C LYS A 274 12.66 5.93 19.07
N LYS A 275 13.67 6.76 18.82
CA LYS A 275 13.53 8.22 18.77
C LYS A 275 12.58 8.67 17.65
N ARG A 276 12.67 8.06 16.46
CA ARG A 276 11.80 8.36 15.30
C ARG A 276 10.36 7.91 15.53
N LEU A 277 10.14 6.76 16.18
CA LEU A 277 8.81 6.30 16.59
C LEU A 277 8.19 7.21 17.65
N LEU A 278 8.96 7.61 18.67
CA LEU A 278 8.49 8.57 19.69
C LEU A 278 8.16 9.94 19.08
N ARG A 279 8.98 10.41 18.12
CA ARG A 279 8.70 11.64 17.38
C ARG A 279 7.40 11.51 16.57
N SER A 280 7.20 10.37 15.90
CA SER A 280 5.99 10.09 15.13
C SER A 280 4.75 10.02 16.03
N LEU A 281 4.86 9.38 17.19
CA LEU A 281 3.81 9.38 18.21
C LEU A 281 3.44 10.80 18.64
N GLY A 282 4.44 11.65 18.89
CA GLY A 282 4.22 13.06 19.21
C GLY A 282 3.50 13.82 18.09
N LEU A 283 3.85 13.57 16.83
CA LEU A 283 3.15 14.17 15.67
C LEU A 283 1.70 13.71 15.58
N PHE A 284 1.43 12.42 15.76
CA PHE A 284 0.05 11.90 15.76
C PHE A 284 -0.78 12.40 16.94
N ILE A 285 -0.20 12.48 18.14
CA ILE A 285 -0.83 13.10 19.32
C ILE A 285 -1.13 14.58 19.06
N GLY A 286 -0.19 15.31 18.46
CA GLY A 286 -0.40 16.70 18.05
C GLY A 286 -1.54 16.85 17.03
N GLY A 287 -1.58 15.96 16.03
CA GLY A 287 -2.67 15.90 15.05
C GLY A 287 -4.02 15.59 15.71
N ALA A 288 -4.06 14.65 16.65
CA ALA A 288 -5.26 14.33 17.42
C ALA A 288 -5.74 15.52 18.27
N LEU A 289 -4.82 16.24 18.93
CA LEU A 289 -5.15 17.45 19.69
C LEU A 289 -5.72 18.56 18.79
N VAL A 290 -5.10 18.82 17.64
CA VAL A 290 -5.62 19.82 16.70
C VAL A 290 -7.01 19.42 16.20
N THR A 291 -7.20 18.14 15.89
CA THR A 291 -8.49 17.63 15.41
C THR A 291 -9.56 17.72 16.49
N SER A 292 -9.26 17.37 17.75
CA SER A 292 -10.24 17.44 18.84
C SER A 292 -10.65 18.88 19.19
N LEU A 293 -9.72 19.83 19.07
CA LEU A 293 -10.02 21.25 19.22
C LEU A 293 -10.87 21.77 18.05
N ALA A 294 -10.52 21.41 16.81
CA ALA A 294 -11.22 21.86 15.61
C ALA A 294 -12.66 21.31 15.51
N THR A 295 -12.91 20.08 15.97
CA THR A 295 -14.25 19.45 15.95
C THR A 295 -15.10 19.79 17.17
N GLY A 296 -14.57 20.53 18.15
CA GLY A 296 -15.29 20.84 19.38
C GLY A 296 -15.42 19.66 20.35
N LEU A 297 -14.64 18.57 20.16
CA LEU A 297 -14.73 17.35 20.96
C LEU A 297 -14.56 17.60 22.47
N TYR A 298 -13.86 18.68 22.83
CA TYR A 298 -13.62 19.12 24.19
C TYR A 298 -14.88 19.59 24.94
N THR A 299 -15.98 19.94 24.24
CA THR A 299 -17.21 20.40 24.90
C THR A 299 -18.05 19.25 25.46
N GLY A 300 -17.86 18.04 24.95
CA GLY A 300 -18.64 16.85 25.33
C GLY A 300 -17.91 15.88 26.27
N LEU A 301 -16.64 16.12 26.58
CA LEU A 301 -15.80 15.20 27.35
C LEU A 301 -15.20 15.89 28.59
N ASN A 302 -15.12 15.16 29.70
CA ASN A 302 -14.29 15.58 30.83
C ASN A 302 -12.81 15.61 30.41
N ALA A 303 -12.00 16.47 31.02
CA ALA A 303 -10.58 16.65 30.73
C ALA A 303 -9.79 15.32 30.70
N GLY A 304 -10.06 14.41 31.66
CA GLY A 304 -9.43 13.09 31.67
C GLY A 304 -9.81 12.22 30.46
N ALA A 305 -11.07 12.24 30.03
CA ALA A 305 -11.54 11.51 28.86
C ALA A 305 -10.99 12.10 27.56
N LEU A 306 -10.84 13.42 27.48
CA LEU A 306 -10.22 14.10 26.34
C LEU A 306 -8.74 13.74 26.21
N ILE A 307 -7.98 13.76 27.32
CA ILE A 307 -6.57 13.33 27.33
C ILE A 307 -6.46 11.86 26.93
N GLY A 308 -7.32 10.99 27.49
CA GLY A 308 -7.37 9.58 27.14
C GLY A 308 -7.63 9.37 25.65
N TRP A 309 -8.58 10.11 25.06
CA TRP A 309 -8.89 10.04 23.64
C TRP A 309 -7.72 10.49 22.76
N ILE A 310 -7.04 11.59 23.11
CA ILE A 310 -5.89 12.12 22.35
C ILE A 310 -4.74 11.09 22.34
N LEU A 311 -4.41 10.52 23.50
CA LEU A 311 -3.36 9.51 23.62
C LEU A 311 -3.73 8.23 22.87
N PHE A 312 -4.99 7.80 22.97
CA PHE A 312 -5.51 6.64 22.27
C PHE A 312 -5.45 6.84 20.76
N ALA A 313 -5.98 7.95 20.24
CA ALA A 313 -6.00 8.24 18.80
C ALA A 313 -4.58 8.31 18.23
N GLY A 314 -3.66 9.01 18.91
CA GLY A 314 -2.27 9.10 18.48
C GLY A 314 -1.55 7.74 18.51
N GLY A 315 -1.77 6.94 19.56
CA GLY A 315 -1.23 5.59 19.67
C GLY A 315 -1.77 4.65 18.59
N MET A 316 -3.07 4.69 18.32
CA MET A 316 -3.71 3.87 17.29
C MET A 316 -3.26 4.26 15.88
N ALA A 317 -3.03 5.54 15.61
CA ALA A 317 -2.51 6.00 14.32
C ALA A 317 -1.10 5.42 14.07
N LEU A 318 -0.21 5.50 15.07
CA LEU A 318 1.12 4.90 14.98
C LEU A 318 1.05 3.38 14.84
N LEU A 319 0.17 2.73 15.61
CA LEU A 319 0.01 1.28 15.54
C LEU A 319 -0.45 0.84 14.15
N THR A 320 -1.41 1.57 13.57
CA THR A 320 -1.94 1.30 12.23
C THR A 320 -0.85 1.48 11.17
N THR A 321 -0.03 2.53 11.28
CA THR A 321 1.17 2.73 10.43
C THR A 321 2.03 1.47 10.44
N LEU A 322 2.41 0.99 11.63
CA LEU A 322 3.28 -0.17 11.81
C LEU A 322 2.67 -1.47 11.26
N ILE A 323 1.39 -1.71 11.54
CA ILE A 323 0.65 -2.89 11.04
C ILE A 323 0.65 -2.87 9.52
N CYS A 324 0.28 -1.74 8.91
CA CYS A 324 0.16 -1.62 7.47
C CYS A 324 1.49 -1.93 6.75
N GLY A 325 2.61 -1.40 7.26
CA GLY A 325 3.92 -1.69 6.68
C GLY A 325 4.33 -3.16 6.79
N LEU A 326 4.13 -3.79 7.95
CA LEU A 326 4.46 -5.22 8.13
C LEU A 326 3.56 -6.13 7.30
N SER A 327 2.26 -5.81 7.23
CA SER A 327 1.33 -6.50 6.35
C SER A 327 1.78 -6.38 4.90
N GLY A 328 2.25 -5.20 4.46
CA GLY A 328 2.80 -5.00 3.12
C GLY A 328 4.06 -5.83 2.82
N MET A 329 4.93 -6.01 3.81
CA MET A 329 6.12 -6.87 3.68
C MET A 329 5.77 -8.35 3.57
N HIS A 330 4.75 -8.80 4.31
CA HIS A 330 4.37 -10.21 4.36
C HIS A 330 3.17 -10.57 3.46
N ALA A 331 2.69 -9.64 2.62
CA ALA A 331 1.60 -9.87 1.67
C ALA A 331 2.04 -10.69 0.42
N GLY A 332 3.14 -11.43 0.53
CA GLY A 332 3.81 -12.21 -0.52
C GLY A 332 3.56 -13.68 -0.42
#